data_AF-A0A376X8Q4-F1
#
_entry.id   AF-A0A376X8Q4-F1
#
_cell.length_a   1.000
_cell.length_b   1.000
_cell.length_c   1.000
_cell.angle_alpha   90.00
_cell.angle_beta   90.00
_cell.angle_gamma   90.00
#
_symmetry.space_group_name_H-M   'P 1'
#
loop_
_entity.id
_entity.type
_entity.pdbx_description
1 polymer ?
#
loop_
_entity_poly.entity_id
_entity_poly.type
_entity_poly.pdbx_seq_one_letter_code
_entity_poly.pdbx_strand_id
1 'polypeptide(L)'
;MCRYASFALPEAKLGIFPDSGGVLRLPKILPPAIVNEMVMTGRRMGAEEALRWGIVNRVVSQAELMDNARELAQQLVNSAPLAIAALKEIYRTTSEMPVEEAYRYIRSGVLKHYPSVLHSGGCH
;
A
#
# COMPACT_ATOMS: atom_id res chain seq x y z
N MET A 1 9.07 3.21 -9.01
CA MET A 1 9.28 1.90 -9.67
C MET A 1 10.14 2.09 -10.90
N CYS A 2 11.07 1.16 -11.22
CA CYS A 2 11.83 1.23 -12.46
C CYS A 2 10.92 0.92 -13.67
N ARG A 3 11.11 1.64 -14.79
CA ARG A 3 10.38 1.44 -16.04
C ARG A 3 10.38 0.00 -16.56
N TYR A 4 11.45 -0.75 -16.34
CA TYR A 4 11.58 -2.14 -16.81
C TYR A 4 11.09 -3.19 -15.81
N ALA A 5 10.53 -2.78 -14.67
CA ALA A 5 9.97 -3.71 -13.70
C ALA A 5 8.70 -4.39 -14.23
N SER A 6 8.48 -5.63 -13.79
CA SER A 6 7.24 -6.38 -14.07
C SER A 6 6.75 -7.13 -12.84
N PHE A 7 5.44 -7.32 -12.77
CA PHE A 7 4.71 -7.99 -11.70
C PHE A 7 3.96 -9.20 -12.28
N ALA A 8 3.95 -10.33 -11.59
CA ALA A 8 3.20 -11.51 -12.02
C ALA A 8 2.84 -12.39 -10.82
N LEU A 9 1.78 -13.18 -11.00
CA LEU A 9 1.43 -14.30 -10.13
C LEU A 9 1.57 -15.60 -10.94
N PRO A 10 2.77 -16.18 -11.05
CA PRO A 10 3.02 -17.34 -11.90
C PRO A 10 2.52 -18.65 -11.27
N GLU A 11 1.95 -18.62 -10.06
CA GLU A 11 1.61 -19.82 -9.28
C GLU A 11 0.68 -20.77 -10.04
N ALA A 12 -0.37 -20.25 -10.70
CA ALA A 12 -1.26 -21.07 -11.52
C ALA A 12 -0.54 -21.75 -12.69
N LYS A 13 0.41 -21.04 -13.33
CA LYS A 13 1.24 -21.60 -14.41
C LYS A 13 2.18 -22.69 -13.91
N LEU A 14 2.60 -22.61 -12.65
CA LEU A 14 3.48 -23.59 -12.01
C LEU A 14 2.71 -24.75 -11.36
N GLY A 15 1.37 -24.75 -11.42
CA GLY A 15 0.54 -25.75 -10.76
C GLY A 15 0.56 -25.66 -9.23
N ILE A 16 0.91 -24.49 -8.69
CA ILE A 16 1.03 -24.24 -7.24
C ILE A 16 -0.09 -23.29 -6.81
N PHE A 17 -0.59 -23.47 -5.60
CA PHE A 17 -1.57 -22.54 -5.02
C PHE A 17 -0.86 -21.24 -4.52
N PRO A 18 -1.38 -20.04 -4.83
CA PRO A 18 -0.77 -18.78 -4.42
C PRO A 18 -0.99 -18.48 -2.93
N ASP A 19 -0.16 -19.08 -2.09
CA ASP A 19 -0.16 -18.86 -0.62
C ASP A 19 0.61 -17.60 -0.19
N SER A 20 1.22 -16.89 -1.14
CA SER A 20 1.94 -15.63 -0.90
C SER A 20 1.00 -14.45 -0.56
N GLY A 21 -0.31 -14.67 -0.54
CA GLY A 21 -1.33 -13.64 -0.28
C GLY A 21 -1.48 -12.62 -1.40
N GLY A 22 -0.86 -12.84 -2.56
CA GLY A 22 -1.03 -12.00 -3.74
C GLY A 22 -2.49 -11.97 -4.21
N VAL A 23 -3.13 -13.14 -4.28
CA VAL A 23 -4.56 -13.27 -4.63
C VAL A 23 -5.50 -12.63 -3.60
N LEU A 24 -5.06 -12.46 -2.36
CA LEU A 24 -5.88 -11.80 -1.31
C LEU A 24 -5.77 -10.29 -1.35
N ARG A 25 -4.62 -9.76 -1.81
CA ARG A 25 -4.31 -8.32 -1.78
C ARG A 25 -4.59 -7.62 -3.11
N LEU A 26 -4.34 -8.29 -4.24
CA LEU A 26 -4.56 -7.73 -5.58
C LEU A 26 -6.01 -7.28 -5.82
N PRO A 27 -7.06 -8.03 -5.39
CA PRO A 27 -8.45 -7.62 -5.55
C PRO A 27 -8.82 -6.33 -4.81
N LYS A 28 -8.04 -5.91 -3.82
CA LYS A 28 -8.25 -4.64 -3.10
C LYS A 28 -7.74 -3.43 -3.87
N ILE A 29 -6.98 -3.66 -4.93
CA ILE A 29 -6.28 -2.63 -5.71
C ILE A 29 -6.79 -2.62 -7.16
N LEU A 30 -6.98 -3.79 -7.74
CA LEU A 30 -7.28 -3.96 -9.17
C LEU A 30 -8.74 -4.37 -9.44
N PRO A 31 -9.29 -3.98 -10.60
CA PRO A 31 -10.58 -4.51 -11.06
C PRO A 31 -10.54 -6.04 -11.22
N PRO A 32 -11.67 -6.74 -10.96
CA PRO A 32 -11.72 -8.21 -11.02
C PRO A 32 -11.24 -8.80 -12.35
N ALA A 33 -11.54 -8.15 -13.48
CA ALA A 33 -11.12 -8.62 -14.80
C ALA A 33 -9.59 -8.72 -14.93
N ILE A 34 -8.86 -7.71 -14.45
CA ILE A 34 -7.40 -7.67 -14.52
C ILE A 34 -6.79 -8.69 -13.56
N VAL A 35 -7.35 -8.81 -12.34
CA VAL A 35 -6.90 -9.82 -11.37
C VAL A 35 -7.05 -11.22 -11.94
N ASN A 36 -8.24 -11.55 -12.46
CA ASN A 36 -8.53 -12.87 -13.00
C ASN A 36 -7.61 -13.18 -14.18
N GLU A 37 -7.41 -12.24 -15.09
CA GLU A 37 -6.48 -12.39 -16.20
C GLU A 37 -5.06 -12.70 -15.69
N MET A 38 -4.52 -11.89 -14.75
CA MET A 38 -3.17 -12.09 -14.22
C MET A 38 -3.01 -13.42 -13.49
N VAL A 39 -3.96 -13.77 -12.62
CA VAL A 39 -3.88 -14.97 -11.77
C VAL A 39 -4.09 -16.24 -12.60
N MET A 40 -5.02 -16.24 -13.55
CA MET A 40 -5.32 -17.43 -14.35
C MET A 40 -4.29 -17.67 -15.47
N THR A 41 -3.75 -16.60 -16.07
CA THR A 41 -2.76 -16.73 -17.16
C THR A 41 -1.31 -16.73 -16.67
N GLY A 42 -1.06 -16.21 -15.47
CA GLY A 42 0.28 -15.93 -14.98
C GLY A 42 1.02 -14.85 -15.78
N ARG A 43 0.30 -14.01 -16.55
CA ARG A 43 0.92 -12.96 -17.37
C ARG A 43 1.68 -11.95 -16.52
N ARG A 44 2.69 -11.32 -17.13
CA ARG A 44 3.42 -10.20 -16.55
C ARG A 44 2.68 -8.89 -16.82
N MET A 45 2.53 -8.08 -15.78
CA MET A 45 2.12 -6.69 -15.82
C MET A 45 3.35 -5.80 -15.78
N GLY A 46 3.48 -4.88 -16.73
CA GLY A 46 4.61 -3.93 -16.79
C GLY A 46 4.44 -2.75 -15.83
N ALA A 47 5.53 -2.01 -15.57
CA ALA A 47 5.53 -0.86 -14.67
C ALA A 47 4.50 0.24 -15.05
N GLU A 48 4.33 0.52 -16.34
CA GLU A 48 3.35 1.52 -16.82
C GLU A 48 1.90 1.09 -16.60
N GLU A 49 1.61 -0.21 -16.76
CA GLU A 49 0.27 -0.74 -16.44
C GLU A 49 0.01 -0.72 -14.94
N ALA A 50 1.01 -1.09 -14.13
CA ALA A 50 0.96 -1.00 -12.68
C ALA A 50 0.73 0.44 -12.20
N LEU A 51 1.29 1.44 -12.90
CA LEU A 51 1.06 2.85 -12.61
C LEU A 51 -0.38 3.27 -12.91
N ARG A 52 -0.91 2.88 -14.08
CA ARG A 52 -2.30 3.18 -14.48
C ARG A 52 -3.33 2.67 -13.47
N TRP A 53 -3.08 1.49 -12.91
CA TRP A 53 -3.99 0.89 -11.93
C TRP A 53 -3.66 1.23 -10.47
N GLY A 54 -2.65 2.06 -10.21
CA GLY A 54 -2.31 2.50 -8.85
C GLY A 54 -1.62 1.45 -7.98
N ILE A 55 -1.09 0.36 -8.56
CA ILE A 55 -0.20 -0.57 -7.84
C ILE A 55 1.10 0.12 -7.45
N VAL A 56 1.58 1.02 -8.32
CA VAL A 56 2.75 1.86 -8.06
C VAL A 56 2.37 3.32 -8.22
N ASN A 57 3.01 4.20 -7.44
CA ASN A 57 2.75 5.64 -7.44
C ASN A 57 3.61 6.43 -8.44
N ARG A 58 4.78 5.91 -8.85
CA ARG A 58 5.71 6.56 -9.78
C ARG A 58 6.46 5.52 -10.61
N VAL A 59 6.70 5.83 -11.88
CA VAL A 59 7.58 5.07 -12.78
C VAL A 59 8.69 6.00 -13.26
N VAL A 60 9.95 5.59 -13.06
CA VAL A 60 11.14 6.39 -13.35
C VAL A 60 12.20 5.53 -14.05
N SER A 61 13.22 6.16 -14.62
CA SER A 61 14.36 5.40 -15.16
C SER A 61 15.13 4.68 -14.04
N GLN A 62 15.97 3.71 -14.41
CA GLN A 62 16.81 3.00 -13.44
C GLN A 62 17.78 3.95 -12.73
N ALA A 63 18.30 4.95 -13.45
CA ALA A 63 19.25 5.93 -12.91
C ALA A 63 18.59 6.82 -11.83
N GLU A 64 17.33 7.18 -12.02
CA GLU A 64 16.59 8.09 -11.13
C GLU A 64 15.90 7.38 -9.95
N LEU A 65 15.92 6.04 -9.93
CA LEU A 65 15.14 5.23 -8.99
C LEU A 65 15.48 5.54 -7.53
N MET A 66 16.77 5.56 -7.19
CA MET A 66 17.22 5.76 -5.82
C MET A 66 17.00 7.19 -5.35
N ASP A 67 17.18 8.17 -6.23
CA ASP A 67 17.00 9.58 -5.88
C ASP A 67 15.52 9.90 -5.62
N ASN A 68 14.62 9.39 -6.46
CA ASN A 68 13.18 9.50 -6.22
C ASN A 68 12.74 8.79 -4.93
N ALA A 69 13.31 7.62 -4.62
CA ALA A 69 12.99 6.91 -3.39
C ALA A 69 13.44 7.70 -2.15
N ARG A 70 14.64 8.31 -2.20
CA ARG A 70 15.16 9.16 -1.12
C ARG A 70 14.38 10.45 -0.97
N GLU A 71 13.98 11.09 -2.06
CA GLU A 71 13.14 12.28 -2.03
C GLU A 71 11.82 12.01 -1.31
N LEU A 72 11.14 10.90 -1.66
CA LEU A 72 9.91 10.49 -0.98
C LEU A 72 10.15 10.19 0.50
N ALA A 73 11.25 9.52 0.84
CA ALA A 73 11.61 9.27 2.23
C ALA A 73 11.86 10.57 3.00
N GLN A 74 12.51 11.56 2.38
CA GLN A 74 12.76 12.85 2.98
C GLN A 74 11.46 13.61 3.28
N GLN A 75 10.48 13.55 2.38
CA GLN A 75 9.15 14.12 2.61
C GLN A 75 8.46 13.50 3.83
N LEU A 76 8.59 12.18 4.03
CA LEU A 76 8.04 11.48 5.19
C LEU A 76 8.78 11.82 6.49
N VAL A 77 10.10 11.94 6.45
CA VAL A 77 10.92 12.29 7.63
C VAL A 77 10.71 13.74 8.06
N ASN A 78 10.46 14.64 7.10
CA ASN A 78 10.13 16.04 7.40
C ASN A 78 8.71 16.21 7.98
N SER A 79 7.88 15.15 7.98
CA SER A 79 6.57 15.14 8.62
C SER A 79 6.68 14.79 10.11
N ALA A 80 5.66 15.14 10.92
CA ALA A 80 5.63 14.78 12.33
C ALA A 80 5.69 13.25 12.53
N PRO A 81 6.78 12.67 13.09
CA PRO A 81 6.98 11.22 13.14
C PRO A 81 5.87 10.48 13.89
N LEU A 82 5.35 11.11 14.96
CA LEU A 82 4.24 10.57 15.74
C LEU A 82 2.93 10.51 14.94
N ALA A 83 2.66 11.52 14.10
CA ALA A 83 1.50 11.52 13.22
C ALA A 83 1.60 10.41 12.16
N ILE A 84 2.77 10.23 11.54
CA ILE A 84 3.00 9.13 10.58
C ILE A 84 2.82 7.77 11.24
N ALA A 85 3.32 7.59 12.47
CA ALA A 85 3.13 6.35 13.23
C ALA A 85 1.64 6.07 13.51
N ALA A 86 0.90 7.08 13.97
CA ALA A 86 -0.54 6.97 14.21
C ALA A 86 -1.33 6.69 12.93
N LEU A 87 -1.01 7.36 11.82
CA LEU A 87 -1.64 7.13 10.52
C LEU A 87 -1.45 5.69 10.04
N LYS A 88 -0.21 5.16 10.13
CA LYS A 88 0.09 3.77 9.76
C LYS A 88 -0.65 2.77 10.64
N GLU A 89 -0.75 3.06 11.94
CA GLU A 89 -1.47 2.22 12.89
C GLU A 89 -2.97 2.18 12.58
N ILE A 90 -3.60 3.34 12.41
CA ILE A 90 -5.02 3.46 12.06
C ILE A 90 -5.29 2.69 10.77
N TYR A 91 -4.56 3.00 9.70
CA TYR A 91 -4.79 2.40 8.39
C TYR A 91 -4.70 0.87 8.44
N ARG A 92 -3.69 0.32 9.11
CA ARG A 92 -3.51 -1.14 9.22
C ARG A 92 -4.64 -1.82 10.00
N THR A 93 -5.18 -1.17 11.01
CA THR A 93 -6.17 -1.77 11.89
C THR A 93 -7.59 -1.60 11.38
N THR A 94 -7.87 -0.54 10.60
CA THR A 94 -9.23 -0.20 10.18
C THR A 94 -9.49 -0.39 8.69
N SER A 95 -8.54 -0.88 7.89
CA SER A 95 -8.69 -0.93 6.42
C SER A 95 -9.86 -1.78 5.94
N GLU A 96 -10.30 -2.76 6.73
CA GLU A 96 -11.41 -3.67 6.41
C GLU A 96 -12.71 -3.34 7.17
N MET A 97 -12.70 -2.28 7.98
CA MET A 97 -13.86 -1.90 8.80
C MET A 97 -14.77 -0.95 8.00
N PRO A 98 -16.10 -1.03 8.19
CA PRO A 98 -17.00 0.06 7.82
C PRO A 98 -16.56 1.38 8.49
N VAL A 99 -16.79 2.51 7.82
CA VAL A 99 -16.32 3.83 8.27
C VAL A 99 -16.80 4.16 9.68
N GLU A 100 -18.06 3.91 9.99
CA GLU A 100 -18.66 4.13 11.32
C GLU A 100 -18.02 3.27 12.40
N GLU A 101 -17.64 2.04 12.07
CA GLU A 101 -16.92 1.15 12.99
C GLU A 101 -15.49 1.60 13.20
N ALA A 102 -14.79 2.00 12.14
CA ALA A 102 -13.45 2.56 12.21
C ALA A 102 -13.41 3.80 13.13
N TYR A 103 -14.39 4.70 13.02
CA TYR A 103 -14.49 5.86 13.92
C TYR A 103 -14.68 5.47 15.38
N ARG A 104 -15.57 4.52 15.68
CA ARG A 104 -15.77 4.02 17.05
C ARG A 104 -14.49 3.37 17.58
N TYR A 105 -13.81 2.58 16.76
CA TYR A 105 -12.57 1.92 17.11
C TYR A 105 -11.45 2.91 17.43
N ILE A 106 -11.22 3.90 16.57
CA ILE A 106 -10.18 4.92 16.77
C ILE A 106 -10.45 5.76 18.04
N ARG A 107 -11.72 6.07 18.33
CA ARG A 107 -12.14 6.82 19.53
C ARG A 107 -12.14 5.99 20.82
N SER A 108 -12.08 4.67 20.74
CA SER A 108 -12.04 3.79 21.91
C SER A 108 -10.79 3.94 22.79
N GLY A 109 -9.73 4.57 22.25
CA GLY A 109 -8.45 4.73 22.94
C GLY A 109 -7.56 3.49 22.91
N VAL A 110 -7.95 2.42 22.21
CA VAL A 110 -7.18 1.16 22.09
C VAL A 110 -5.88 1.32 21.28
N LEU A 111 -5.83 2.32 20.40
CA LEU A 111 -4.65 2.59 19.57
C LEU A 111 -3.51 3.19 20.39
N LYS A 112 -2.27 2.77 20.12
CA LYS A 112 -1.09 3.17 20.87
C LYS A 112 -0.66 4.62 20.58
N HIS A 113 -0.61 5.02 19.31
CA HIS A 113 -0.03 6.30 18.91
C HIS A 113 -1.08 7.39 18.70
N TYR A 114 -2.30 7.02 18.29
CA TYR A 114 -3.38 7.98 17.99
C TYR A 114 -3.75 8.90 19.19
N PRO A 115 -3.93 8.39 20.43
CA PRO A 115 -4.18 9.26 21.58
C PRO A 115 -3.02 10.24 21.80
N SER A 116 -1.78 9.83 21.58
CA SER A 116 -0.59 10.70 21.78
C SER A 116 -0.54 11.87 20.79
N VAL A 117 -1.11 11.71 19.58
CA VAL A 117 -1.27 12.81 18.61
C VAL A 117 -2.30 13.83 19.08
N LEU A 118 -3.40 13.39 19.68
CA LEU A 118 -4.46 14.29 20.16
C LEU A 118 -3.98 15.18 21.33
N HIS A 119 -3.11 14.67 22.19
CA HIS A 119 -2.58 15.41 23.34
C HIS A 119 -1.36 16.29 22.99
N SER A 120 -0.72 16.08 21.84
CA SER A 120 0.45 16.87 21.40
C SER A 120 0.08 18.14 20.65
N GLY A 121 -1.20 18.34 20.29
CA GLY A 121 -1.71 19.57 19.66
C GLY A 121 -2.27 20.62 20.63
N GLY A 122 -2.14 20.42 21.95
CA GLY A 122 -2.78 21.24 22.99
C GLY A 122 -1.88 22.26 23.69
N CYS A 123 -0.76 22.67 23.10
CA CYS A 123 0.06 23.77 23.62
C CYS A 123 0.78 24.50 22.47
N HIS A 124 0.08 25.44 21.86
CA HIS A 124 0.64 26.67 21.29
C HIS A 124 -0.38 27.79 21.45
#